data_AF-A0A0R3VYY9-F1
#
_entry.id   AF-A0A0R3VYY9-F1
#
_cell.length_a   1.000
_cell.length_b   1.000
_cell.length_c   1.000
_cell.angle_alpha   90.00
_cell.angle_beta   90.00
_cell.angle_gamma   90.00
#
_symmetry.space_group_name_H-M   'P 1'
#
loop_
_entity.id
_entity.type
_entity.pdbx_description
1 polymer ?
#
loop_
_entity_poly.entity_id
_entity_poly.type
_entity_poly.pdbx_seq_one_letter_code
_entity_poly.pdbx_strand_id
1 'polypeptide(L)'
;LMVAVRSALAKSAPEGIVASALEDVKVVNGAEQGFYAWLAVNYLMGILRKENAQSRSRPLSMLGALNMDDASTQVTFVLPAQEALTKSGMKAMAFGHSYSLHSHSHLCYEVATIRARYLARQTQGSLLRKPVASPCHQSGLSMEVASDDIFQAPCVTSAGEDIMGPSIAKPSARKPTNRSY
;
A
#
# COMPACT_ATOMS: atom_id res chain seq x y z
N LEU A 1 5.49 -5.06 21.02
CA LEU A 1 6.03 -5.72 19.80
C LEU A 1 7.44 -5.23 19.44
N MET A 2 7.64 -3.99 19.01
CA MET A 2 8.96 -3.49 18.55
C MET A 2 10.10 -3.64 19.56
N VAL A 3 9.83 -3.50 20.86
CA VAL A 3 10.81 -3.76 21.93
C VAL A 3 11.32 -5.20 21.88
N ALA A 4 10.42 -6.17 21.66
CA ALA A 4 10.78 -7.58 21.56
C ALA A 4 11.60 -7.86 20.29
N VAL A 5 11.23 -7.25 19.15
CA VAL A 5 11.98 -7.37 17.89
C VAL A 5 13.40 -6.85 18.06
N ARG A 6 13.56 -5.65 18.64
CA ARG A 6 14.87 -5.05 18.92
C ARG A 6 15.70 -5.92 19.86
N SER A 7 15.08 -6.47 20.91
CA SER A 7 15.75 -7.36 21.86
C SER A 7 16.20 -8.67 21.21
N ALA A 8 15.40 -9.24 20.30
CA ALA A 8 15.78 -10.44 19.56
C ALA A 8 16.96 -10.16 18.63
N LEU A 9 16.90 -9.09 17.83
CA LEU A 9 17.97 -8.72 16.90
C LEU A 9 19.28 -8.40 17.63
N ALA A 10 19.23 -7.77 18.80
CA ALA A 10 20.44 -7.51 19.60
C ALA A 10 21.15 -8.80 20.08
N LYS A 11 20.42 -9.93 20.18
CA LYS A 11 20.99 -11.22 20.63
C LYS A 11 21.43 -12.11 19.47
N SER A 12 20.81 -11.97 18.30
CA SER A 12 20.95 -12.94 17.20
C SER A 12 21.41 -12.35 15.88
N ALA A 13 21.48 -11.01 15.74
CA ALA A 13 21.96 -10.41 14.50
C ALA A 13 23.48 -10.60 14.38
N PRO A 14 23.97 -11.10 13.22
CA PRO A 14 25.38 -11.06 12.89
C PRO A 14 25.97 -9.67 13.09
N GLU A 15 27.23 -9.64 13.55
CA GLU A 15 27.97 -8.41 13.77
C GLU A 15 28.00 -7.57 12.48
N GLY A 16 27.62 -6.29 12.59
CA GLY A 16 27.56 -5.36 11.45
C GLY A 16 26.23 -5.28 10.69
N ILE A 17 25.19 -6.06 11.05
CA ILE A 17 23.86 -5.95 10.42
C ILE A 17 23.01 -4.85 11.03
N VAL A 18 23.06 -4.68 12.35
CA VAL A 18 22.35 -3.61 13.07
C VAL A 18 23.39 -2.75 13.76
N ALA A 19 23.57 -1.51 13.30
CA ALA A 19 24.49 -0.56 13.91
C ALA A 19 23.81 0.20 15.06
N SER A 20 22.51 0.50 14.92
CA SER A 20 21.68 1.13 15.93
C SER A 20 20.29 0.49 15.97
N ALA A 21 19.97 -0.18 17.07
CA ALA A 21 18.66 -0.81 17.25
C ALA A 21 17.49 0.19 17.27
N LEU A 22 17.73 1.47 17.53
CA LEU A 22 16.68 2.49 17.54
C LEU A 22 16.47 3.12 16.16
N GLU A 23 17.54 3.30 15.38
CA GLU A 23 17.48 3.93 14.06
C GLU A 23 17.22 2.91 12.94
N ASP A 24 17.89 1.77 12.99
CA ASP A 24 17.84 0.75 11.93
C ASP A 24 16.60 -0.16 12.07
N VAL A 25 16.04 -0.25 13.29
CA VAL A 25 14.87 -1.09 13.59
C VAL A 25 13.72 -0.21 14.09
N LYS A 26 12.95 0.31 13.14
CA LYS A 26 11.80 1.18 13.41
C LYS A 26 10.62 0.84 12.51
N VAL A 27 9.45 1.32 12.90
CA VAL A 27 8.29 1.37 12.01
C VAL A 27 8.54 2.51 11.03
N VAL A 28 8.52 2.20 9.74
CA VAL A 28 8.67 3.16 8.64
C VAL A 28 7.28 3.63 8.25
N ASN A 29 7.08 4.94 8.07
CA ASN A 29 5.79 5.44 7.58
C ASN A 29 5.67 5.27 6.06
N GLY A 30 4.45 5.36 5.53
CA GLY A 30 4.21 5.10 4.10
C GLY A 30 4.95 6.04 3.14
N ALA A 31 5.18 7.31 3.52
CA ALA A 31 5.94 8.24 2.68
C ALA A 31 7.43 7.87 2.63
N GLU A 32 8.02 7.44 3.76
CA GLU A 32 9.37 6.89 3.80
C GLU A 32 9.48 5.58 2.99
N GLN A 33 8.48 4.70 3.09
CA GLN A 33 8.43 3.45 2.34
C GLN A 33 8.41 3.70 0.82
N GLY A 34 7.61 4.66 0.37
CA GLY A 34 7.60 5.12 -1.02
C GLY A 34 8.93 5.72 -1.47
N PHE A 35 9.58 6.52 -0.61
CA PHE A 35 10.93 7.04 -0.87
C PHE A 35 11.96 5.92 -1.05
N TYR A 36 11.95 4.89 -0.20
CA TYR A 36 12.89 3.77 -0.34
C TYR A 36 12.65 2.97 -1.61
N ALA A 37 11.40 2.77 -2.02
CA ALA A 37 11.08 2.14 -3.30
C ALA A 37 11.59 2.97 -4.50
N TRP A 38 11.35 4.30 -4.46
CA TRP A 38 11.87 5.23 -5.46
C TRP A 38 13.39 5.25 -5.53
N LEU A 39 14.05 5.24 -4.37
CA LEU A 39 15.50 5.20 -4.24
C LEU A 39 16.07 3.91 -4.86
N ALA A 40 15.47 2.77 -4.55
CA ALA A 40 15.88 1.47 -5.08
C ALA A 40 15.78 1.42 -6.60
N VAL A 41 14.64 1.81 -7.18
CA VAL A 41 14.43 1.80 -8.63
C VAL A 41 15.44 2.72 -9.34
N ASN A 42 15.59 3.96 -8.88
CA ASN A 42 16.51 4.91 -9.53
C ASN A 42 17.99 4.53 -9.33
N TYR A 43 18.33 3.83 -8.25
CA TYR A 43 19.68 3.28 -8.04
C TYR A 43 19.95 2.09 -8.98
N LEU A 44 19.05 1.10 -9.02
CA LEU A 44 19.20 -0.11 -9.83
C LEU A 44 19.19 0.20 -11.33
N MET A 45 18.42 1.21 -11.75
CA MET A 45 18.41 1.71 -13.13
C MET A 45 19.63 2.58 -13.46
N GLY A 46 20.56 2.76 -12.52
CA GLY A 46 21.78 3.52 -12.72
C GLY A 46 21.60 5.04 -12.77
N ILE A 47 20.39 5.56 -12.58
CA ILE A 47 20.09 7.00 -12.68
C ILE A 47 20.79 7.78 -11.57
N LEU A 48 20.87 7.22 -10.37
CA LEU A 48 21.55 7.83 -9.21
C LEU A 48 23.08 7.64 -9.18
N ARG A 49 23.69 7.04 -10.21
CA ARG A 49 25.15 6.80 -10.22
C ARG A 49 25.94 8.11 -10.37
N LYS A 50 27.07 8.17 -9.68
CA LYS A 50 27.98 9.34 -9.62
C LYS A 50 28.49 9.83 -10.98
N GLU A 51 28.64 8.93 -11.96
CA GLU A 51 29.04 9.25 -13.34
C GLU A 51 28.00 10.14 -14.04
N ASN A 52 26.72 9.99 -13.71
CA ASN A 52 25.64 10.79 -14.28
C ASN A 52 25.52 12.18 -13.60
N ALA A 53 26.11 12.36 -12.43
CA ALA A 53 26.10 13.64 -11.69
C ALA A 53 27.00 14.72 -12.32
N GLN A 54 27.98 14.32 -13.17
CA GLN A 54 28.84 15.24 -13.91
C GLN A 54 28.18 15.81 -15.18
N SER A 55 27.10 15.19 -15.67
CA SER A 55 26.25 15.75 -16.72
C SER A 55 25.29 16.79 -16.13
N ARG A 56 25.83 17.95 -15.72
CA ARG A 56 25.10 19.09 -15.12
C ARG A 56 24.03 19.74 -16.02
N SER A 57 23.76 19.19 -17.21
CA SER A 57 22.93 19.81 -18.25
C SER A 57 21.66 19.04 -18.60
N ARG A 58 21.34 17.95 -17.91
CA ARG A 58 20.03 17.29 -18.04
C ARG A 58 19.42 17.08 -16.67
N PRO A 59 18.18 17.53 -16.40
CA PRO A 59 17.41 16.90 -15.35
C PRO A 59 17.31 15.43 -15.77
N LEU A 60 18.10 14.56 -15.13
CA LEU A 60 17.90 13.12 -15.26
C LEU A 60 16.43 12.89 -14.94
N SER A 61 15.68 12.39 -15.92
CA SER A 61 14.27 12.08 -15.75
C SER A 61 14.17 10.96 -14.72
N MET A 62 14.07 11.33 -13.45
CA MET A 62 13.93 10.38 -12.36
C MET A 62 12.65 9.58 -12.61
N LEU A 63 12.75 8.27 -12.45
CA LEU A 63 11.58 7.40 -12.53
C LEU A 63 10.70 7.65 -11.32
N GLY A 64 9.38 7.63 -11.53
CA GLY A 64 8.45 7.44 -10.43
C GLY A 64 8.42 5.98 -9.99
N ALA A 65 7.98 5.74 -8.76
CA ALA A 65 7.72 4.41 -8.22
C ALA A 65 6.25 4.32 -7.80
N LEU A 66 5.58 3.25 -8.26
CA LEU A 66 4.29 2.81 -7.76
C LEU A 66 4.53 1.46 -7.10
N ASN A 67 4.37 1.40 -5.78
CA ASN A 67 4.52 0.16 -5.01
C ASN A 67 3.15 -0.24 -4.46
N MET A 68 2.68 -1.44 -4.82
CA MET A 68 1.45 -2.01 -4.30
C MET A 68 1.84 -3.12 -3.34
N ASP A 69 1.93 -2.79 -2.05
CA ASP A 69 2.23 -3.76 -1.01
C ASP A 69 0.95 -4.31 -0.36
N ASP A 70 1.13 -5.20 0.62
CA ASP A 70 0.03 -5.95 1.23
C ASP A 70 -0.88 -5.11 2.14
N ALA A 71 -0.52 -3.85 2.43
CA ALA A 71 -1.29 -2.97 3.34
C ALA A 71 -1.64 -1.60 2.73
N SER A 72 -1.00 -1.24 1.62
CA SER A 72 -1.12 0.08 1.02
C SER A 72 -0.55 0.14 -0.39
N THR A 73 -0.85 1.25 -1.07
CA THR A 73 -0.18 1.59 -2.33
C THR A 73 0.56 2.91 -2.16
N GLN A 74 1.87 2.91 -2.43
CA GLN A 74 2.66 4.13 -2.43
C GLN A 74 2.92 4.63 -3.85
N VAL A 75 2.84 5.94 -4.01
CA VAL A 75 3.19 6.67 -5.24
C VAL A 75 4.26 7.68 -4.90
N THR A 76 5.43 7.57 -5.54
CA THR A 76 6.57 8.45 -5.28
C THR A 76 7.22 8.94 -6.56
N PHE A 77 7.37 10.25 -6.72
CA PHE A 77 8.06 10.86 -7.87
C PHE A 77 8.61 12.25 -7.53
N VAL A 78 9.56 12.74 -8.33
CA VAL A 78 10.14 14.08 -8.17
C VAL A 78 9.14 15.15 -8.60
N LEU A 79 8.90 16.13 -7.73
CA LEU A 79 8.06 17.28 -8.04
C LEU A 79 8.76 18.23 -9.03
N PRO A 80 8.05 18.77 -10.03
CA PRO A 80 8.55 19.89 -10.81
C PRO A 80 8.92 21.07 -9.90
N ALA A 81 9.96 21.84 -10.26
CA ALA A 81 10.49 22.91 -9.41
C ALA A 81 9.43 23.93 -8.95
N GLN A 82 8.48 24.28 -9.82
CA GLN A 82 7.39 25.21 -9.50
C GLN A 82 6.39 24.63 -8.48
N GLU A 83 6.13 23.32 -8.56
CA GLU A 83 5.25 22.62 -7.61
C GLU A 83 5.93 22.38 -6.27
N ALA A 84 7.25 22.13 -6.27
CA ALA A 84 8.03 21.97 -5.04
C ALA A 84 8.05 23.22 -4.15
N LEU A 85 7.77 24.40 -4.70
CA LEU A 85 7.68 25.66 -3.96
C LEU A 85 6.32 25.87 -3.28
N THR A 86 5.27 25.20 -3.77
CA THR A 86 3.87 25.47 -3.40
C THR A 86 3.18 24.28 -2.75
N LYS A 87 3.58 23.06 -3.08
CA LYS A 87 3.06 21.83 -2.48
C LYS A 87 3.94 21.39 -1.30
N SER A 88 3.30 20.92 -0.23
CA SER A 88 3.99 20.22 0.85
C SER A 88 4.47 18.86 0.34
N GLY A 89 5.70 18.80 -0.13
CA GLY A 89 6.37 17.56 -0.58
C GLY A 89 7.39 17.07 0.44
N MET A 90 7.72 15.78 0.37
CA MET A 90 8.80 15.18 1.16
C MET A 90 10.15 15.69 0.63
N LYS A 91 11.01 16.18 1.52
CA LYS A 91 12.42 16.47 1.19
C LYS A 91 13.30 15.33 1.66
N ALA A 92 14.05 14.73 0.75
CA ALA A 92 14.93 13.60 1.04
C ALA A 92 16.30 13.78 0.39
N MET A 93 17.34 13.27 1.05
CA MET A 93 18.71 13.29 0.52
C MET A 93 19.11 11.90 0.05
N ALA A 94 19.68 11.82 -1.15
CA ALA A 94 20.28 10.59 -1.69
C ALA A 94 21.55 10.92 -2.46
N PHE A 95 22.64 10.19 -2.19
CA PHE A 95 23.93 10.36 -2.88
C PHE A 95 24.46 11.81 -2.91
N GLY A 96 24.21 12.59 -1.86
CA GLY A 96 24.66 13.99 -1.76
C GLY A 96 23.76 15.01 -2.48
N HIS A 97 22.62 14.58 -3.04
CA HIS A 97 21.63 15.44 -3.69
C HIS A 97 20.35 15.49 -2.87
N SER A 98 19.74 16.68 -2.79
CA SER A 98 18.43 16.89 -2.17
C SER A 98 17.33 16.84 -3.22
N TYR A 99 16.28 16.07 -2.94
CA TYR A 99 15.13 15.89 -3.82
C TYR A 99 13.85 16.34 -3.13
N SER A 100 13.02 17.08 -3.87
CA SER A 100 11.63 17.36 -3.50
C SER A 100 10.73 16.32 -4.16
N LEU A 101 10.13 15.47 -3.36
CA LEU A 101 9.33 14.34 -3.80
C LEU A 101 7.86 14.53 -3.43
N HIS A 102 6.97 14.14 -4.33
CA HIS A 102 5.65 13.70 -3.93
C HIS A 102 5.81 12.25 -3.48
N SER A 103 5.46 11.93 -2.23
CA SER A 103 5.46 10.56 -1.72
C SER A 103 4.23 10.38 -0.86
N HIS A 104 3.24 9.67 -1.38
CA HIS A 104 1.97 9.45 -0.71
C HIS A 104 1.68 7.96 -0.58
N SER A 105 1.06 7.58 0.53
CA SER A 105 0.67 6.21 0.83
C SER A 105 -0.84 6.13 0.97
N HIS A 106 -1.49 5.42 0.06
CA HIS A 106 -2.91 5.15 0.09
C HIS A 106 -3.16 3.83 0.82
N LEU A 107 -3.53 3.92 2.09
CA LEU A 107 -4.00 2.77 2.87
C LEU A 107 -5.24 2.16 2.22
N CYS A 108 -5.45 0.85 2.34
CA CYS A 108 -6.63 0.16 1.80
C CYS A 108 -6.67 0.04 0.26
N TYR A 109 -5.62 0.47 -0.43
CA TYR A 109 -5.45 0.29 -1.87
C TYR A 109 -4.58 -0.94 -2.19
N GLU A 110 -4.35 -1.86 -1.24
CA GLU A 110 -3.75 -3.15 -1.56
C GLU A 110 -4.70 -4.07 -2.34
N VAL A 111 -4.13 -5.04 -3.05
CA VAL A 111 -4.87 -6.00 -3.87
C VAL A 111 -5.90 -6.79 -3.05
N ALA A 112 -5.54 -7.23 -1.84
CA ALA A 112 -6.42 -8.01 -0.97
C ALA A 112 -7.67 -7.22 -0.54
N THR A 113 -7.46 -5.98 -0.06
CA THR A 113 -8.55 -5.10 0.37
C THR A 113 -9.41 -4.66 -0.81
N ILE A 114 -8.82 -4.34 -1.96
CA ILE A 114 -9.59 -4.04 -3.19
C ILE A 114 -10.45 -5.23 -3.60
N ARG A 115 -9.91 -6.46 -3.54
CA ARG A 115 -10.65 -7.68 -3.83
C ARG A 115 -11.80 -7.90 -2.85
N ALA A 116 -11.56 -7.72 -1.55
CA ALA A 116 -12.60 -7.84 -0.53
C ALA A 116 -13.71 -6.81 -0.74
N ARG A 117 -13.37 -5.54 -0.98
CA ARG A 117 -14.36 -4.49 -1.30
C ARG A 117 -15.13 -4.77 -2.58
N TYR A 118 -14.46 -5.29 -3.61
CA TYR A 118 -15.10 -5.73 -4.85
C TYR A 118 -16.15 -6.81 -4.58
N LEU A 119 -15.78 -7.88 -3.87
CA LEU A 119 -16.69 -8.98 -3.54
C LEU A 119 -17.84 -8.50 -2.65
N ALA A 120 -17.56 -7.63 -1.68
CA ALA A 120 -18.58 -7.04 -0.82
C ALA A 120 -19.64 -6.30 -1.65
N ARG A 121 -19.22 -5.47 -2.62
CA ARG A 121 -20.13 -4.77 -3.56
C ARG A 121 -20.97 -5.73 -4.39
N GLN A 122 -20.36 -6.80 -4.91
CA GLN A 122 -21.11 -7.81 -5.68
C GLN A 122 -22.23 -8.45 -4.84
N THR A 123 -22.01 -8.63 -3.53
CA THR A 123 -23.01 -9.22 -2.64
C THR A 123 -24.05 -8.23 -2.10
N GLN A 124 -23.92 -6.93 -2.35
CA GLN A 124 -24.90 -5.94 -1.87
C GLN A 124 -26.29 -6.21 -2.49
N GLY A 125 -27.33 -6.23 -1.66
CA GLY A 125 -28.69 -6.54 -2.09
C GLY A 125 -28.96 -8.00 -2.44
N SER A 126 -27.93 -8.86 -2.43
CA SER A 126 -28.04 -10.29 -2.70
C SER A 126 -28.18 -11.11 -1.40
N LEU A 127 -28.85 -12.26 -1.48
CA LEU A 127 -28.81 -13.25 -0.41
C LEU A 127 -27.50 -14.03 -0.51
N LEU A 128 -26.71 -14.08 0.57
CA LEU A 128 -25.39 -14.77 0.63
C LEU A 128 -25.39 -16.26 0.22
N ARG A 129 -26.57 -16.86 0.01
CA ARG A 129 -26.73 -18.27 -0.40
C ARG A 129 -26.91 -18.47 -1.91
N LYS A 130 -26.95 -17.39 -2.70
CA LYS A 130 -27.02 -17.49 -4.16
C LYS A 130 -25.66 -17.15 -4.77
N PRO A 131 -25.23 -17.88 -5.82
CA PRO A 131 -24.08 -17.49 -6.60
C PRO A 131 -24.27 -16.06 -7.13
N VAL A 132 -23.21 -15.26 -7.04
CA VAL A 132 -23.17 -13.90 -7.57
C VAL A 132 -22.26 -13.88 -8.79
N ALA A 133 -22.80 -13.43 -9.92
CA ALA A 133 -22.04 -13.32 -11.16
C ALA A 133 -20.98 -12.22 -11.03
N SER A 134 -19.73 -12.56 -11.34
CA SER A 134 -18.62 -11.61 -11.27
C SER A 134 -18.18 -11.21 -12.69
N PRO A 135 -18.19 -9.90 -13.03
CA PRO A 135 -17.66 -9.43 -14.32
C PRO A 135 -16.12 -9.47 -14.42
N CYS A 136 -15.41 -9.67 -13.31
CA CYS A 136 -13.94 -9.61 -13.28
C CYS A 136 -13.28 -11.00 -13.30
N HIS A 137 -14.03 -12.05 -12.95
CA HIS A 137 -13.53 -13.42 -13.00
C HIS A 137 -13.81 -14.05 -14.36
N GLN A 138 -12.99 -15.03 -14.77
CA GLN A 138 -13.15 -15.73 -16.04
C GLN A 138 -14.47 -16.53 -16.09
N SER A 139 -15.03 -16.65 -17.28
CA SER A 139 -16.23 -17.47 -17.50
C SER A 139 -15.97 -18.94 -17.14
N GLY A 140 -16.94 -19.58 -16.49
CA GLY A 140 -16.85 -20.96 -16.01
C GLY A 140 -16.12 -21.13 -14.67
N LEU A 141 -15.47 -20.08 -14.14
CA LEU A 141 -14.87 -20.12 -12.81
C LEU A 141 -15.95 -19.95 -11.72
N SER A 142 -16.01 -20.90 -10.79
CA SER A 142 -16.81 -20.81 -9.57
C SER A 142 -15.91 -20.90 -8.36
N MET A 143 -16.16 -20.07 -7.35
CA MET A 143 -15.40 -20.04 -6.12
C MET A 143 -16.32 -19.82 -4.91
N GLU A 144 -16.02 -20.50 -3.81
CA GLU A 144 -16.61 -20.22 -2.51
C GLU A 144 -15.68 -19.29 -1.73
N VAL A 145 -16.25 -18.26 -1.11
CA VAL A 145 -15.50 -17.29 -0.30
C VAL A 145 -16.19 -17.17 1.04
N ALA A 146 -15.43 -17.28 2.13
CA ALA A 146 -15.99 -17.10 3.46
C ALA A 146 -16.45 -15.65 3.61
N SER A 147 -17.62 -15.46 4.21
CA SER A 147 -18.16 -14.11 4.43
C SER A 147 -17.22 -13.26 5.29
N ASP A 148 -16.49 -13.88 6.22
CA ASP A 148 -15.60 -13.17 7.12
C ASP A 148 -14.32 -12.70 6.42
N ASP A 149 -13.80 -13.45 5.43
CA ASP A 149 -12.69 -13.00 4.57
C ASP A 149 -13.01 -11.73 3.80
N ILE A 150 -14.31 -11.45 3.59
CA ILE A 150 -14.79 -10.23 2.94
C ILE A 150 -15.04 -9.13 3.98
N PHE A 151 -15.87 -9.38 4.99
CA PHE A 151 -16.41 -8.31 5.84
C PHE A 151 -15.58 -8.01 7.10
N GLN A 152 -14.61 -8.87 7.45
CA GLN A 152 -13.61 -8.57 8.48
C GLN A 152 -12.31 -8.00 7.89
N ALA A 153 -12.16 -8.02 6.56
CA ALA A 153 -11.05 -7.37 5.90
C ALA A 153 -11.04 -5.86 6.22
N PRO A 154 -9.86 -5.25 6.42
CA PRO A 154 -9.73 -3.82 6.61
C PRO A 154 -10.48 -3.04 5.54
N CYS A 155 -11.00 -1.88 5.92
CA CYS A 155 -11.53 -0.90 4.97
C CYS A 155 -12.76 -1.36 4.17
N VAL A 156 -13.42 -2.47 4.52
CA VAL A 156 -14.68 -2.90 3.89
C VAL A 156 -15.88 -2.28 4.59
N THR A 157 -15.97 -2.46 5.91
CA THR A 157 -17.08 -1.98 6.76
C THR A 157 -16.80 -0.62 7.41
N SER A 158 -15.63 -0.02 7.17
CA SER A 158 -15.29 1.35 7.60
C SER A 158 -15.39 2.36 6.44
N ALA A 159 -15.38 3.65 6.79
CA ALA A 159 -15.36 4.77 5.85
C ALA A 159 -14.32 5.81 6.32
N GLY A 160 -13.76 6.57 5.37
CA GLY A 160 -12.70 7.55 5.64
C GLY A 160 -12.13 8.14 4.35
N GLU A 161 -11.32 9.19 4.48
CA GLU A 161 -10.75 9.93 3.34
C GLU A 161 -9.78 9.07 2.50
N ASP A 162 -9.00 8.21 3.15
CA ASP A 162 -8.10 7.24 2.51
C ASP A 162 -8.76 5.91 2.14
N ILE A 163 -10.08 5.76 2.37
CA ILE A 163 -10.80 4.52 2.05
C ILE A 163 -11.51 4.67 0.70
N MET A 164 -11.38 3.66 -0.16
CA MET A 164 -11.97 3.67 -1.50
C MET A 164 -13.52 3.65 -1.47
N GLY A 165 -14.16 4.80 -1.32
CA GLY A 165 -15.62 4.94 -1.32
C GLY A 165 -16.30 4.55 0.01
N PRO A 166 -17.63 4.42 0.05
CA PRO A 166 -18.38 4.27 1.30
C PRO A 166 -18.18 2.90 1.96
N SER A 167 -18.54 2.80 3.25
CA SER A 167 -18.64 1.53 3.98
C SER A 167 -19.64 0.58 3.30
N ILE A 168 -19.30 -0.71 3.26
CA ILE A 168 -20.11 -1.78 2.66
C ILE A 168 -20.56 -2.73 3.75
N ALA A 169 -21.85 -2.67 4.10
CA ALA A 169 -22.42 -3.51 5.15
C ALA A 169 -22.53 -4.98 4.72
N LYS A 170 -22.32 -5.89 5.69
CA LYS A 170 -22.57 -7.32 5.54
C LYS A 170 -24.07 -7.57 5.27
N PRO A 171 -24.43 -8.31 4.20
CA PRO A 171 -25.83 -8.64 3.93
C PRO A 171 -26.45 -9.46 5.06
N SER A 172 -27.71 -9.17 5.41
CA SER A 172 -28.44 -9.91 6.43
C SER A 172 -28.68 -11.36 6.01
N ALA A 173 -28.29 -12.31 6.87
CA ALA A 173 -28.82 -13.67 6.77
C ALA A 173 -30.31 -13.62 7.14
N ARG A 174 -31.22 -13.81 6.17
CA ARG A 174 -32.63 -14.02 6.51
C ARG A 174 -32.72 -15.20 7.49
N LYS A 175 -33.27 -14.98 8.69
CA LYS A 175 -33.71 -16.08 9.56
C LYS A 175 -34.69 -16.95 8.76
N PRO A 176 -34.65 -18.29 8.89
CA PRO A 176 -35.70 -19.12 8.32
C PRO A 176 -37.03 -18.60 8.88
N THR A 177 -37.92 -18.13 8.00
CA THR A 177 -39.29 -17.84 8.38
C THR A 177 -39.92 -19.17 8.75
N ASN A 178 -40.11 -19.43 10.05
CA ASN A 178 -41.01 -20.48 10.51
C ASN A 178 -42.41 -20.13 9.97
N ARG A 179 -42.77 -20.69 8.81
CA ARG A 179 -44.17 -20.88 8.44
C ARG A 179 -44.64 -22.10 9.21
N SER A 180 -45.18 -21.86 10.40
CA SER A 180 -46.09 -22.79 11.04
C SER A 180 -47.37 -22.78 10.21
N TYR A 181 -47.71 -23.94 9.62
CA TYR A 181 -49.06 -24.22 9.12
C TYR A 181 -49.99 -24.54 10.30
#